data_AF-A0A496LD36-F1
#
_entry.id   AF-A0A496LD36-F1
#
_cell.length_a   1.000
_cell.length_b   1.000
_cell.length_c   1.000
_cell.angle_alpha   90.00
_cell.angle_beta   90.00
_cell.angle_gamma   90.00
#
_symmetry.space_group_name_H-M   'P 1'
#
loop_
_entity.id
_entity.type
_entity.pdbx_description
1 polymer ?
#
loop_
_entity_poly.entity_id
_entity_poly.type
_entity_poly.pdbx_seq_one_letter_code
_entity_poly.pdbx_strand_id
1 'polypeptide(L)'
;RSTVKYFYIMEQKAHPDKEIDRSRFSYNGRLPDTKEEAIVMMADSVEAASRSLKEYNETTIGELVENIVNSQVSEGAFKDAPLTFKHLEIAKAVLKEKLINIYHSRIEYPK
;
A
#
# COMPACT_ATOMS: atom_id res chain seq x y z
N ARG A 1 1.63 -12.86 -3.61
CA ARG A 1 0.22 -12.97 -3.17
C ARG A 1 0.00 -11.91 -2.11
N SER A 2 -1.15 -11.23 -2.12
CA SER A 2 -1.45 -10.23 -1.08
C SER A 2 -1.66 -10.94 0.27
N THR A 3 -0.88 -10.57 1.29
CA THR A 3 -0.94 -11.15 2.64
C THR A 3 -1.54 -10.12 3.59
N VAL A 4 -2.47 -10.55 4.44
CA VAL A 4 -2.97 -9.72 5.55
C VAL A 4 -1.90 -9.66 6.64
N LYS A 5 -0.93 -8.76 6.42
CA LYS A 5 0.36 -8.71 7.12
C LYS A 5 0.23 -8.57 8.64
N TYR A 6 -0.79 -7.85 9.11
CA TYR A 6 -1.06 -7.67 10.54
C TYR A 6 -1.25 -9.02 11.27
N PHE A 7 -2.19 -9.84 10.80
CA PHE A 7 -2.49 -11.14 11.44
C PHE A 7 -1.33 -12.12 11.30
N TYR A 8 -0.64 -12.11 10.16
CA TYR A 8 0.56 -12.92 9.96
C TYR A 8 1.68 -12.58 10.98
N ILE A 9 1.96 -11.29 11.18
CA ILE A 9 2.97 -10.83 12.15
C ILE A 9 2.52 -11.14 13.58
N MET A 10 1.23 -10.98 13.90
CA MET A 10 0.69 -11.34 15.22
C MET A 10 0.89 -12.82 15.52
N GLU A 11 0.59 -13.70 14.56
CA GLU A 11 0.76 -15.15 14.71
C GLU A 11 2.24 -15.53 14.90
N GLN A 12 3.15 -14.94 14.12
CA GLN A 12 4.59 -15.14 14.28
C GLN A 12 5.09 -14.72 15.67
N LYS A 13 4.57 -13.60 16.20
CA LYS A 13 4.94 -13.12 17.54
C LYS A 13 4.37 -13.99 18.65
N ALA A 14 3.16 -14.53 18.48
CA ALA A 14 2.54 -15.43 19.44
C ALA A 14 3.20 -16.82 19.47
N HIS A 15 3.83 -17.22 18.37
CA HIS A 15 4.45 -18.53 18.21
C HIS A 15 5.87 -18.41 17.62
N PRO A 16 6.84 -17.82 18.35
CA PRO A 16 8.18 -17.53 17.84
C PRO A 16 8.96 -18.79 17.45
N ASP A 17 8.64 -19.94 18.06
CA ASP A 17 9.33 -21.22 17.82
C ASP A 17 8.70 -22.04 16.69
N LYS A 18 7.66 -21.51 16.02
CA LYS A 18 6.95 -22.21 14.94
C LYS A 18 7.08 -21.47 13.62
N GLU A 19 7.34 -22.23 12.57
CA GLU A 19 7.23 -21.72 11.21
C GLU A 19 5.74 -21.54 10.86
N ILE A 20 5.32 -20.28 10.71
CA ILE A 20 3.94 -19.94 10.36
C ILE A 20 3.79 -19.94 8.84
N ASP A 21 2.90 -20.78 8.32
CA ASP A 21 2.58 -20.81 6.90
C ASP A 21 1.91 -19.49 6.47
N ARG A 22 2.67 -18.66 5.74
CA ARG A 22 2.22 -17.40 5.16
C ARG A 22 1.01 -17.57 4.23
N SER A 23 0.83 -18.73 3.62
CA SER A 23 -0.27 -19.00 2.70
C SER A 23 -1.64 -18.89 3.40
N ARG A 24 -1.74 -19.24 4.68
CA ARG A 24 -2.95 -19.15 5.50
C ARG A 24 -3.42 -17.72 5.74
N PHE A 25 -2.54 -16.75 5.57
CA PHE A 25 -2.79 -15.32 5.74
C PHE A 25 -2.81 -14.57 4.41
N SER A 26 -2.76 -15.30 3.29
CA SER A 26 -2.69 -14.73 1.95
C SER A 26 -3.97 -15.01 1.18
N TYR A 27 -4.40 -14.04 0.38
CA TYR A 27 -5.52 -14.24 -0.53
C TYR A 27 -5.15 -15.25 -1.63
N ASN A 28 -6.09 -16.14 -1.95
CA ASN A 28 -5.96 -17.17 -3.00
C ASN A 28 -6.06 -16.62 -4.43
N GLY A 29 -5.97 -15.30 -4.61
CA GLY A 29 -6.04 -14.64 -5.91
C GLY A 29 -4.72 -14.70 -6.68
N ARG A 30 -4.83 -14.53 -8.01
CA ARG A 30 -3.68 -14.24 -8.87
C ARG A 30 -3.11 -12.86 -8.56
N LEU A 31 -1.86 -12.64 -8.94
CA LEU A 31 -1.30 -11.30 -8.92
C LEU A 31 -1.94 -10.45 -10.03
N PRO A 32 -1.90 -9.11 -9.92
CA PRO A 32 -2.22 -8.23 -11.02
C PRO A 32 -1.48 -8.64 -12.30
N ASP A 33 -2.21 -8.82 -13.39
CA ASP A 33 -1.67 -9.13 -14.72
C ASP A 33 -1.82 -7.97 -15.71
N THR A 34 -2.63 -6.96 -15.36
CA THR A 34 -2.77 -5.70 -16.09
C THR A 34 -2.21 -4.51 -15.32
N LYS A 35 -1.99 -3.38 -16.02
CA LYS A 35 -1.54 -2.14 -15.37
C LYS A 35 -2.62 -1.59 -14.44
N GLU A 36 -3.86 -1.71 -14.88
CA GLU A 36 -5.06 -1.24 -14.20
C GLU A 36 -5.24 -1.96 -12.86
N GLU A 37 -5.16 -3.29 -12.84
CA GLU A 37 -5.22 -4.07 -11.60
C GLU A 37 -4.10 -3.68 -10.62
N ALA A 38 -2.88 -3.45 -11.12
CA ALA A 38 -1.77 -3.04 -10.28
C ALA A 38 -1.99 -1.64 -9.69
N ILE A 39 -2.52 -0.70 -10.48
CA ILE A 39 -2.87 0.65 -10.02
C ILE A 39 -3.99 0.60 -8.98
N VAL A 40 -5.03 -0.21 -9.19
CA VAL A 40 -6.12 -0.42 -8.21
C VAL A 40 -5.55 -0.96 -6.90
N MET A 41 -4.67 -1.95 -6.96
CA MET A 41 -4.02 -2.50 -5.76
C MET A 41 -3.17 -1.46 -5.00
N MET A 42 -2.41 -0.61 -5.72
CA MET A 42 -1.65 0.49 -5.10
C MET A 42 -2.59 1.48 -4.41
N ALA A 43 -3.63 1.93 -5.10
CA ALA A 43 -4.58 2.92 -4.61
C ALA A 43 -5.35 2.43 -3.38
N ASP A 44 -5.88 1.20 -3.42
CA ASP A 44 -6.61 0.57 -2.32
C ASP A 44 -5.74 0.47 -1.06
N SER A 45 -4.50 -0.02 -1.21
CA SER A 45 -3.57 -0.17 -0.08
C SER A 45 -3.18 1.17 0.53
N VAL A 46 -2.93 2.18 -0.32
CA VAL A 46 -2.57 3.52 0.11
C VAL A 46 -3.73 4.22 0.81
N GLU A 47 -4.96 4.12 0.28
CA GLU A 47 -6.16 4.70 0.89
C GLU A 47 -6.48 4.08 2.25
N ALA A 48 -6.44 2.75 2.33
CA ALA A 48 -6.71 2.04 3.57
C ALA A 48 -5.70 2.43 4.66
N ALA A 49 -4.42 2.53 4.30
CA ALA A 49 -3.37 2.91 5.23
C ALA A 49 -3.41 4.39 5.60
N SER A 50 -3.77 5.29 4.67
CA SER A 50 -3.79 6.73 4.94
C SER A 50 -4.78 7.12 6.02
N ARG A 51 -5.88 6.36 6.18
CA ARG A 51 -6.87 6.54 7.27
C ARG A 51 -6.28 6.44 8.68
N SER A 52 -5.12 5.80 8.83
CA SER A 52 -4.44 5.64 10.11
C SER A 52 -3.38 6.70 10.40
N LEU A 53 -3.13 7.63 9.47
CA LEU A 53 -2.18 8.74 9.70
C LEU A 53 -2.69 9.67 10.79
N LYS A 54 -1.79 10.02 11.72
CA LYS A 54 -2.05 11.03 12.76
C LYS A 54 -2.06 12.44 12.19
N GLU A 55 -1.18 12.69 11.22
CA GLU A 55 -1.01 13.99 10.57
C GLU A 55 -0.93 13.80 9.06
N TYR A 56 -1.64 14.66 8.34
CA TYR A 56 -1.68 14.69 6.89
C TYR A 56 -0.82 15.86 6.43
N ASN A 57 0.42 15.61 6.03
CA ASN A 57 1.31 16.59 5.41
C ASN A 57 2.12 15.92 4.28
N GLU A 58 2.83 16.71 3.47
CA GLU A 58 3.55 16.20 2.30
C GLU A 58 4.55 15.09 2.66
N THR A 59 5.25 15.24 3.79
CA THR A 59 6.23 14.27 4.28
C THR A 59 5.55 12.97 4.70
N THR A 60 4.55 13.01 5.58
CA THR A 60 3.91 11.80 6.11
C THR A 60 3.16 11.03 5.01
N ILE A 61 2.50 11.74 4.10
CA ILE A 61 1.84 11.16 2.93
C ILE A 61 2.88 10.59 1.96
N GLY A 62 3.95 11.35 1.70
CA GLY A 62 5.04 10.94 0.82
C GLY A 62 5.67 9.62 1.27
N GLU A 63 6.05 9.54 2.55
CA GLU A 63 6.62 8.35 3.18
C GLU A 63 5.64 7.17 3.15
N LEU A 64 4.36 7.41 3.46
CA LEU A 64 3.32 6.37 3.42
C LEU A 64 3.24 5.72 2.02
N VAL A 65 3.11 6.55 0.98
CA VAL A 65 2.99 6.08 -0.41
C VAL A 65 4.25 5.33 -0.85
N GLU A 66 5.44 5.88 -0.55
CA GLU A 66 6.70 5.20 -0.86
C GLU A 66 6.79 3.84 -0.19
N ASN A 67 6.55 3.77 1.11
CA ASN A 67 6.69 2.54 1.88
C ASN A 67 5.76 1.43 1.38
N ILE A 68 4.49 1.77 1.08
CA ILE A 68 3.51 0.79 0.60
C ILE A 68 3.88 0.29 -0.79
N VAL A 69 4.11 1.19 -1.74
CA VAL A 69 4.39 0.80 -3.13
C VAL A 69 5.72 0.04 -3.21
N ASN A 70 6.76 0.48 -2.50
CA ASN A 70 8.06 -0.21 -2.48
C ASN A 70 7.96 -1.58 -1.77
N SER A 71 7.12 -1.72 -0.74
CA SER A 71 6.84 -3.03 -0.13
C SER A 71 6.14 -3.96 -1.12
N GLN A 72 5.16 -3.49 -1.88
CA GLN A 72 4.47 -4.31 -2.89
C GLN A 72 5.43 -4.73 -4.01
N VAL A 73 6.30 -3.84 -4.47
CA VAL A 73 7.35 -4.15 -5.45
C VAL A 73 8.32 -5.20 -4.92
N SER A 74 8.86 -5.01 -3.71
CA SER A 74 9.84 -5.94 -3.13
C SER A 74 9.25 -7.32 -2.79
N GLU A 75 7.95 -7.38 -2.47
CA GLU A 75 7.21 -8.64 -2.30
C GLU A 75 6.79 -9.29 -3.63
N GLY A 76 7.17 -8.69 -4.77
CA GLY A 76 6.89 -9.21 -6.10
C GLY A 76 5.41 -9.15 -6.49
N ALA A 77 4.62 -8.24 -5.90
CA ALA A 77 3.19 -8.13 -6.15
C ALA A 77 2.85 -7.77 -7.60
N PHE A 78 3.75 -7.07 -8.30
CA PHE A 78 3.53 -6.61 -9.67
C PHE A 78 4.31 -7.39 -10.73
N LYS A 79 4.85 -8.55 -10.37
CA LYS A 79 5.75 -9.32 -11.25
C LYS A 79 5.11 -9.76 -12.58
N ASP A 80 3.80 -9.93 -12.58
CA ASP A 80 3.03 -10.44 -13.73
C ASP A 80 2.37 -9.28 -14.53
N ALA A 81 2.41 -8.05 -14.01
CA ALA A 81 1.84 -6.88 -14.66
C ALA A 81 2.89 -6.16 -15.55
N PRO A 82 2.50 -5.61 -16.71
CA PRO A 82 3.42 -4.91 -17.62
C PRO A 82 3.72 -3.47 -17.15
N LEU A 83 4.28 -3.33 -15.95
CA LEU A 83 4.68 -2.06 -15.36
C LEU A 83 6.17 -1.75 -15.62
N THR A 84 6.46 -0.45 -15.68
CA THR A 84 7.84 0.06 -15.75
C THR A 84 8.09 0.89 -14.50
N PHE A 85 9.35 1.14 -14.15
CA PHE A 85 9.68 2.07 -13.07
C PHE A 85 9.05 3.46 -13.29
N LYS A 86 8.99 3.93 -14.54
CA LYS A 86 8.30 5.17 -14.88
C LYS A 86 6.81 5.14 -14.52
N HIS A 87 6.11 4.03 -14.77
CA HIS A 87 4.71 3.89 -14.37
C HIS A 87 4.54 3.95 -12.85
N LEU A 88 5.44 3.32 -12.09
CA LEU A 88 5.41 3.36 -10.62
C LEU A 88 5.61 4.78 -10.10
N GLU A 89 6.59 5.52 -10.63
CA GLU A 89 6.85 6.90 -10.21
C GLU A 89 5.66 7.83 -10.53
N ILE A 90 5.02 7.66 -11.70
CA ILE A 90 3.80 8.39 -12.05
C ILE A 90 2.67 8.04 -11.06
N ALA A 91 2.45 6.75 -10.76
CA ALA A 91 1.41 6.33 -9.84
C ALA A 91 1.64 6.91 -8.44
N LYS A 92 2.87 6.83 -7.92
CA LYS A 92 3.25 7.41 -6.61
C LYS A 92 3.01 8.91 -6.57
N ALA A 93 3.42 9.65 -7.61
CA ALA A 93 3.23 11.10 -7.67
C ALA A 93 1.75 11.47 -7.64
N VAL A 94 0.92 10.80 -8.45
CA VAL A 94 -0.52 11.03 -8.49
C VAL A 94 -1.17 10.69 -7.15
N LEU A 95 -0.81 9.56 -6.52
CA LEU A 95 -1.36 9.17 -5.22
C LEU A 95 -1.04 10.20 -4.13
N LYS A 96 0.20 10.69 -4.07
CA LYS A 96 0.62 11.74 -3.12
C LYS A 96 -0.19 13.02 -3.32
N GLU A 97 -0.27 13.50 -4.55
CA GLU A 97 -1.03 14.70 -4.91
C GLU A 97 -2.52 14.57 -4.55
N LYS A 98 -3.15 13.44 -4.85
CA LYS A 98 -4.57 13.22 -4.54
C LYS A 98 -4.83 13.12 -3.05
N LEU A 99 -3.99 12.45 -2.29
CA LEU A 99 -4.14 12.39 -0.83
C LEU A 99 -3.98 13.79 -0.20
N ILE A 100 -2.96 14.55 -0.60
CA ILE A 100 -2.77 15.94 -0.14
C ILE A 100 -4.04 16.74 -0.41
N ASN A 101 -4.53 16.71 -1.65
CA ASN A 101 -5.74 17.45 -2.03
C ASN A 101 -6.96 17.04 -1.20
N ILE A 102 -7.21 15.75 -0.98
CA ILE A 102 -8.36 15.25 -0.22
C ILE A 102 -8.32 15.69 1.25
N TYR A 103 -7.14 15.66 1.88
CA TYR A 103 -7.00 15.95 3.31
C TYR A 103 -6.70 17.43 3.60
N HIS A 104 -6.13 18.19 2.66
CA HIS A 104 -5.88 19.64 2.80
C HIS A 104 -6.99 20.52 2.19
N SER A 105 -7.84 20.01 1.29
CA SER A 105 -9.06 20.77 0.90
C SER A 105 -10.09 20.85 2.04
N ARG A 106 -9.81 20.23 3.19
CA ARG A 106 -10.60 20.29 4.42
C ARG A 106 -9.96 21.19 5.49
N ILE A 107 -9.18 22.20 5.12
CA ILE A 107 -8.78 23.24 6.09
C ILE A 107 -10.06 23.89 6.62
N GLU A 108 -10.30 23.74 7.93
CA GLU A 108 -11.40 24.38 8.65
C GLU A 108 -11.35 25.89 8.43
N TYR A 109 -12.50 26.48 8.10
CA TYR A 109 -12.64 27.93 8.14
C TYR A 109 -12.34 28.41 9.56
N PRO A 110 -11.51 29.44 9.75
CA PRO A 110 -11.32 30.05 11.05
C PRO A 110 -12.66 30.59 11.55
N LYS A 111 -12.95 30.38 12.84
CA LYS A 111 -14.05 31.07 13.53
C LYS A 111 -13.78 32.56 13.66
#